data_AF-R7FLQ9-F1
#
_entry.id   AF-R7FLQ9-F1
#
_cell.length_a   1.000
_cell.length_b   1.000
_cell.length_c   1.000
_cell.angle_alpha   90.00
_cell.angle_beta   90.00
_cell.angle_gamma   90.00
#
_symmetry.space_group_name_H-M   'P 1'
#
loop_
_entity.id
_entity.type
_entity.pdbx_description
1 polymer ?
#
loop_
_entity_poly.entity_id
_entity_poly.type
_entity_poly.pdbx_seq_one_letter_code
_entity_poly.pdbx_strand_id
1 'polypeptide(L)'
;MKRAIKTAEIINEETKCNIIIDERLIERGCGEVEGTTEDEWPSIVDNEDIDIINNYNLNWKEKDIEPIQTICKRVWNLLDEIQEKYKDKNVLLVTHGGTCRAINAYFNGIGENGHVQSAHIKNCEIREFEFRKNK
;
A
#
# COMPACT_ATOMS: atom_id res chain seq x y z
N MET A 1 -0.78 -11.42 4.99
CA MET A 1 -0.93 -12.34 3.83
C MET A 1 -2.17 -13.22 3.81
N LYS A 2 -2.41 -14.15 4.76
CA LYS A 2 -3.55 -15.13 4.67
C LYS A 2 -4.92 -14.48 4.41
N ARG A 3 -5.18 -13.30 5.00
CA ARG A 3 -6.43 -12.54 4.82
C ARG A 3 -6.65 -12.09 3.37
N ALA A 4 -5.66 -11.49 2.73
CA ALA A 4 -5.77 -10.98 1.37
C ALA A 4 -6.01 -12.11 0.35
N ILE A 5 -5.28 -13.23 0.49
CA ILE A 5 -5.49 -14.43 -0.34
C ILE A 5 -6.91 -14.95 -0.18
N LYS A 6 -7.40 -15.09 1.06
CA LYS A 6 -8.75 -15.59 1.30
C LYS A 6 -9.83 -14.67 0.70
N THR A 7 -9.66 -13.36 0.80
CA THR A 7 -10.55 -12.39 0.14
C THR A 7 -10.52 -12.55 -1.38
N ALA A 8 -9.34 -12.69 -1.98
CA ALA A 8 -9.21 -12.89 -3.42
C ALA A 8 -9.88 -14.21 -3.88
N GLU A 9 -9.73 -15.30 -3.11
CA GLU A 9 -10.39 -16.58 -3.37
C GLU A 9 -11.91 -16.42 -3.40
N ILE A 10 -12.50 -15.74 -2.41
CA ILE A 10 -13.96 -15.53 -2.32
C ILE A 10 -14.45 -14.69 -3.51
N ILE A 11 -13.75 -13.61 -3.86
CA ILE A 11 -14.12 -12.80 -5.04
C ILE A 11 -14.05 -13.66 -6.31
N ASN A 12 -13.06 -14.55 -6.39
CA ASN A 12 -12.86 -15.40 -7.55
C ASN A 12 -13.92 -16.50 -7.72
N GLU A 13 -14.68 -16.82 -6.66
CA GLU A 13 -15.86 -17.69 -6.78
C GLU A 13 -16.88 -17.10 -7.76
N GLU A 14 -16.96 -15.78 -7.89
CA GLU A 14 -17.85 -15.10 -8.83
C GLU A 14 -17.15 -14.70 -10.14
N THR A 15 -15.93 -14.16 -10.07
CA THR A 15 -15.27 -13.57 -11.25
C THR A 15 -14.59 -14.59 -12.16
N LYS A 16 -14.26 -15.79 -11.66
CA LYS A 16 -13.58 -16.87 -12.40
C LYS A 16 -12.32 -16.40 -13.14
N CYS A 17 -11.57 -15.49 -12.52
CA CYS A 17 -10.33 -14.92 -13.04
C CYS A 17 -9.09 -15.71 -12.59
N ASN A 18 -7.95 -15.44 -13.23
CA ASN A 18 -6.66 -15.96 -12.77
C ASN A 18 -6.17 -15.18 -11.54
N ILE A 19 -5.91 -15.88 -10.44
CA ILE A 19 -5.29 -15.29 -9.24
C ILE A 19 -3.77 -15.37 -9.39
N ILE A 20 -3.10 -14.22 -9.28
CA ILE A 20 -1.63 -14.12 -9.28
C ILE A 20 -1.20 -13.65 -7.89
N ILE A 21 -0.32 -14.40 -7.24
CA ILE A 21 0.28 -14.00 -5.96
C ILE A 21 1.54 -13.18 -6.25
N ASP A 22 1.62 -11.99 -5.67
CA ASP A 22 2.77 -11.10 -5.82
C ASP A 22 3.22 -10.57 -4.45
N GLU A 23 4.48 -10.82 -4.10
CA GLU A 23 5.06 -10.42 -2.81
C GLU A 23 5.16 -8.90 -2.67
N ARG A 24 5.14 -8.14 -3.78
CA ARG A 24 5.16 -6.67 -3.74
C ARG A 24 3.86 -6.08 -3.18
N LEU A 25 2.81 -6.89 -2.97
CA LEU A 25 1.52 -6.49 -2.38
C LEU A 25 1.38 -6.84 -0.89
N ILE A 26 2.40 -7.40 -0.24
CA ILE A 26 2.33 -7.65 1.21
C ILE A 26 2.23 -6.33 1.98
N GLU A 27 1.65 -6.40 3.19
CA GLU A 27 1.54 -5.22 4.07
C GLU A 27 2.93 -4.65 4.38
N ARG A 28 2.97 -3.34 4.65
CA ARG A 28 4.17 -2.66 5.12
C ARG A 28 4.69 -3.33 6.40
N GLY A 29 6.00 -3.52 6.50
CA GLY A 29 6.61 -3.93 7.76
C GLY A 29 6.41 -2.86 8.84
N CYS A 30 5.67 -3.18 9.90
CA CYS A 30 5.33 -2.23 10.97
C CYS A 30 6.34 -2.18 12.11
N GLY A 31 7.39 -3.00 12.10
CA GLY A 31 8.45 -2.99 13.10
C GLY A 31 7.91 -3.08 14.53
N GLU A 32 8.47 -2.27 15.44
CA GLU A 32 8.07 -2.23 16.85
C GLU A 32 6.62 -1.75 17.09
N VAL A 33 5.96 -1.15 16.09
CA VAL A 33 4.54 -0.76 16.18
C VAL A 33 3.61 -1.97 16.05
N GLU A 34 4.08 -3.09 15.48
CA GLU A 34 3.24 -4.26 15.28
C GLU A 34 2.76 -4.88 16.61
N GLY A 35 1.44 -5.08 16.74
CA GLY A 35 0.83 -5.68 17.93
C GLY A 35 0.63 -4.72 19.11
N THR A 36 0.94 -3.44 18.93
CA THR A 36 0.73 -2.38 19.93
C THR A 36 -0.57 -1.61 19.68
N THR A 37 -1.00 -0.85 20.67
CA THR A 37 -2.19 0.02 20.61
C THR A 37 -1.82 1.45 20.20
N GLU A 38 -2.78 2.20 19.66
CA GLU A 38 -2.57 3.60 19.23
C GLU A 38 -2.04 4.49 20.37
N ASP A 39 -2.44 4.22 21.61
CA ASP A 39 -1.96 4.93 22.80
C ASP A 39 -0.47 4.67 23.10
N GLU A 40 0.08 3.54 22.64
CA GLU A 40 1.49 3.18 22.82
C GLU A 40 2.39 3.77 21.73
N TRP A 41 1.83 4.11 20.56
CA TRP A 41 2.60 4.55 19.40
C TRP A 41 3.50 5.76 19.67
N PRO A 42 3.04 6.84 20.34
CA PRO A 42 3.91 7.99 20.62
C PRO A 42 5.17 7.58 21.38
N SER A 43 5.09 6.63 22.30
CA SER A 43 6.26 6.16 23.05
C SER A 43 7.25 5.37 22.18
N ILE A 44 6.77 4.73 21.12
CA ILE A 44 7.57 3.93 20.19
C ILE A 44 8.34 4.84 19.21
N VAL A 45 7.70 5.92 18.76
CA VAL A 45 8.30 6.92 17.85
C VAL A 45 8.88 8.12 18.60
N ASP A 46 9.41 7.90 19.80
CA ASP A 46 10.15 8.89 20.59
C ASP A 46 9.37 10.21 20.86
N ASN A 47 8.05 10.09 21.02
CA ASN A 47 7.04 11.14 21.18
C ASN A 47 6.89 12.08 19.97
N GLU A 48 7.35 11.66 18.79
CA GLU A 48 7.02 12.30 17.52
C GLU A 48 5.59 11.97 17.10
N ASP A 49 5.08 12.73 16.13
CA ASP A 49 3.85 12.38 15.43
C ASP A 49 4.08 11.07 14.64
N ILE A 50 3.25 10.05 14.88
CA ILE A 50 3.34 8.76 14.18
C ILE A 50 3.30 8.92 12.65
N ASP A 51 2.68 9.97 12.13
CA ASP A 51 2.66 10.23 10.70
C ASP A 51 4.05 10.52 10.10
N ILE A 52 5.06 10.83 10.94
CA ILE A 52 6.46 11.00 10.51
C ILE A 52 6.99 9.77 9.75
N ILE A 53 6.52 8.57 10.11
CA ILE A 53 6.92 7.31 9.46
C ILE A 53 6.42 7.23 8.00
N ASN A 54 5.47 8.09 7.61
CA ASN A 54 4.90 8.18 6.28
C ASN A 54 5.48 9.32 5.45
N ASN A 55 6.46 10.08 5.97
CA ASN A 55 7.13 11.14 5.23
C ASN A 55 8.16 10.57 4.23
N TYR A 56 7.89 10.74 2.94
CA TYR A 56 8.73 10.23 1.85
C TYR A 56 10.11 10.88 1.79
N ASN A 57 10.20 12.18 2.10
CA ASN A 57 11.45 12.94 2.03
C ASN A 57 12.37 12.57 3.19
N LEU A 58 11.80 12.42 4.39
CA LEU A 58 12.54 11.95 5.56
C LEU A 58 12.94 10.48 5.40
N ASN A 59 12.03 9.68 4.82
CA ASN A 59 12.17 8.24 4.64
C ASN A 59 12.63 7.54 5.92
N TRP A 60 11.90 7.75 7.01
CA TRP A 60 12.22 7.27 8.35
C TRP A 60 12.52 5.75 8.37
N LYS A 61 13.58 5.33 9.09
CA LYS A 61 14.16 3.96 9.03
C LYS A 61 14.51 3.38 10.40
N GLU A 62 13.80 3.80 11.44
CA GLU A 62 14.09 3.36 12.80
C GLU A 62 13.08 2.29 13.24
N LYS A 63 13.29 1.72 14.44
CA LYS A 63 12.37 0.78 15.10
C LYS A 63 11.90 -0.39 14.21
N ASP A 64 12.77 -0.84 13.30
CA ASP A 64 12.52 -1.91 12.32
C ASP A 64 11.28 -1.72 11.42
N ILE A 65 10.79 -0.48 11.27
CA ILE A 65 9.66 -0.17 10.36
C ILE A 65 10.19 -0.12 8.92
N GLU A 66 9.50 -0.79 8.00
CA GLU A 66 9.83 -0.74 6.57
C GLU A 66 9.80 0.72 6.10
N PRO A 67 10.89 1.27 5.54
CA PRO A 67 10.91 2.66 5.10
C PRO A 67 9.86 2.93 4.03
N ILE A 68 9.21 4.10 4.07
CA ILE A 68 8.12 4.43 3.15
C ILE A 68 8.57 4.38 1.68
N GLN A 69 9.81 4.74 1.38
CA GLN A 69 10.34 4.63 0.02
C GLN A 69 10.47 3.18 -0.46
N THR A 70 10.71 2.23 0.45
CA THR A 70 10.84 0.80 0.11
C THR A 70 9.51 0.23 -0.36
N ILE A 71 8.43 0.47 0.40
CA ILE A 71 7.09 0.04 0.00
C ILE A 71 6.61 0.77 -1.27
N CYS A 72 6.82 2.08 -1.37
CA CYS A 72 6.53 2.84 -2.58
C CYS A 72 7.24 2.23 -3.79
N LYS A 73 8.55 1.98 -3.70
CA LYS A 73 9.33 1.41 -4.80
C LYS A 73 8.78 0.05 -5.27
N ARG A 74 8.52 -0.90 -4.36
CA ARG A 74 8.03 -2.23 -4.77
C ARG A 74 6.62 -2.17 -5.37
N VAL A 75 5.75 -1.32 -4.83
CA VAL A 75 4.38 -1.14 -5.33
C VAL A 75 4.38 -0.42 -6.67
N TRP A 76 5.15 0.65 -6.82
CA TRP A 76 5.22 1.42 -8.07
C TRP A 76 5.80 0.59 -9.21
N ASN A 77 6.86 -0.18 -8.96
CA ASN A 77 7.40 -1.12 -9.95
C ASN A 77 6.35 -2.16 -10.39
N LEU A 78 5.47 -2.62 -9.48
CA LEU A 78 4.37 -3.52 -9.83
C LEU A 78 3.32 -2.80 -10.69
N LEU A 79 2.96 -1.56 -10.34
CA LEU A 79 1.98 -0.78 -11.10
C LEU A 79 2.46 -0.45 -12.52
N ASP A 80 3.75 -0.11 -12.67
CA ASP A 80 4.37 0.08 -13.99
C ASP A 80 4.32 -1.21 -14.82
N GLU A 81 4.68 -2.36 -14.22
CA GLU A 81 4.59 -3.67 -14.89
C GLU A 81 3.13 -4.01 -15.30
N ILE A 82 2.16 -3.71 -14.42
CA ILE A 82 0.74 -3.93 -14.71
C ILE A 82 0.28 -3.07 -15.89
N GLN A 83 0.67 -1.79 -15.91
CA GLN A 83 0.32 -0.87 -16.99
C GLN A 83 0.83 -1.38 -18.34
N GLU A 84 2.05 -1.91 -18.39
CA GLU A 84 2.64 -2.45 -19.62
C GLU A 84 1.99 -3.78 -20.04
N LYS A 85 1.82 -4.71 -19.09
CA LYS A 85 1.39 -6.09 -19.37
C LYS A 85 -0.12 -6.23 -19.58
N TYR A 86 -0.92 -5.36 -18.97
CA TYR A 86 -2.37 -5.47 -18.92
C TYR A 86 -3.10 -4.21 -19.41
N LYS A 87 -2.47 -3.45 -20.33
CA LYS A 87 -2.94 -2.14 -20.85
C LYS A 87 -4.43 -2.00 -21.22
N ASP A 88 -5.07 -3.09 -21.66
CA ASP A 88 -6.47 -3.10 -22.11
C ASP A 88 -7.38 -3.92 -21.17
N LYS A 89 -6.99 -4.10 -19.92
CA LYS A 89 -7.72 -4.90 -18.92
C LYS A 89 -7.93 -4.14 -17.63
N ASN A 90 -9.01 -4.48 -16.94
CA ASN A 90 -9.19 -4.12 -15.54
C ASN A 90 -8.48 -5.15 -14.67
N VAL A 91 -7.63 -4.69 -13.76
CA VAL A 91 -6.87 -5.54 -12.83
C VAL A 91 -7.33 -5.22 -11.41
N LEU A 92 -7.75 -6.25 -10.67
CA LEU A 92 -8.11 -6.12 -9.27
C LEU A 92 -6.90 -6.47 -8.40
N LEU A 93 -6.50 -5.54 -7.52
CA LEU A 93 -5.48 -5.76 -6.50
C LEU A 93 -6.15 -5.96 -5.14
N VAL A 94 -5.87 -7.08 -4.48
CA VAL A 94 -6.35 -7.37 -3.12
C VAL A 94 -5.17 -7.26 -2.17
N THR A 95 -5.16 -6.23 -1.32
CA THR A 95 -3.99 -5.89 -0.49
C THR A 95 -4.38 -5.25 0.86
N HIS A 96 -3.47 -4.49 1.46
CA HIS A 96 -3.51 -3.99 2.82
C HIS A 96 -3.37 -2.46 2.88
N GLY A 97 -3.59 -1.87 4.06
CA GLY A 97 -3.71 -0.42 4.21
C GLY A 97 -2.42 0.33 3.88
N GLY A 98 -1.26 -0.17 4.32
CA GLY A 98 0.05 0.42 4.00
C GLY A 98 0.37 0.33 2.50
N THR A 99 0.04 -0.78 1.85
CA THR A 99 0.17 -0.91 0.39
C THR A 99 -0.77 0.03 -0.35
N CYS A 100 -2.03 0.14 0.09
CA CYS A 100 -3.01 1.08 -0.47
C CYS A 100 -2.52 2.54 -0.40
N ARG A 101 -1.79 2.92 0.66
CA ARG A 101 -1.15 4.23 0.77
C ARG A 101 -0.12 4.45 -0.34
N ALA A 102 0.72 3.46 -0.64
CA ALA A 102 1.68 3.54 -1.75
C ALA A 102 1.00 3.59 -3.13
N ILE A 103 -0.08 2.82 -3.33
CA ILE A 103 -0.90 2.86 -4.55
C ILE A 103 -1.51 4.27 -4.73
N ASN A 104 -2.08 4.84 -3.66
CA ASN A 104 -2.66 6.18 -3.70
C ASN A 104 -1.65 7.24 -4.14
N ALA A 105 -0.43 7.19 -3.58
CA ALA A 105 0.61 8.14 -3.96
C ALA A 105 1.15 7.96 -5.39
N TYR A 106 1.08 6.75 -5.96
CA TYR A 106 1.43 6.54 -7.38
C TYR A 106 0.50 7.34 -8.29
N PHE A 107 -0.81 7.28 -8.06
CA PHE A 107 -1.80 7.92 -8.92
C PHE A 107 -2.03 9.41 -8.60
N ASN A 108 -1.93 9.79 -7.32
CA ASN A 108 -2.27 11.14 -6.85
C ASN A 108 -1.04 12.00 -6.47
N GLY A 109 0.16 11.42 -6.48
CA GLY A 109 1.38 12.07 -6.04
C GLY A 109 1.58 12.03 -4.52
N ILE A 110 2.74 12.49 -4.09
CA ILE A 110 3.08 12.69 -2.67
C ILE A 110 2.59 14.09 -2.26
N GLY A 111 2.08 14.22 -1.04
CA GLY A 111 1.63 15.52 -0.52
C GLY A 111 2.76 16.55 -0.50
N GLU A 112 2.41 17.84 -0.59
CA GLU A 112 3.39 18.94 -0.61
C GLU A 112 4.30 18.96 0.63
N ASN A 113 3.79 18.47 1.77
CA ASN A 113 4.54 18.30 3.01
C ASN A 113 5.45 17.05 3.03
N GLY A 114 5.60 16.36 1.90
CA GLY A 114 6.38 15.14 1.75
C GLY A 114 5.67 13.87 2.24
N HIS A 115 4.46 13.95 2.80
CA HIS A 115 3.78 12.77 3.33
C HIS A 115 3.06 11.97 2.24
N VAL A 116 3.25 10.65 2.26
CA VAL A 116 2.51 9.70 1.44
C VAL A 116 1.14 9.52 2.09
N GLN A 117 0.10 10.12 1.53
CA GLN A 117 -1.22 10.20 2.16
C GLN A 117 -1.97 8.85 2.16
N SER A 118 -2.66 8.56 3.26
CA SER A 118 -3.52 7.38 3.36
C SER A 118 -4.59 7.43 2.27
N ALA A 119 -4.92 6.24 1.75
CA ALA A 119 -6.10 6.12 0.90
C ALA A 119 -7.40 6.17 1.73
N HIS A 120 -7.38 5.89 3.04
CA HIS A 120 -8.60 5.74 3.86
C HIS A 120 -9.61 4.74 3.25
N ILE A 121 -9.10 3.66 2.63
CA ILE A 121 -9.92 2.57 2.08
C ILE A 121 -10.38 1.68 3.24
N LYS A 122 -11.69 1.50 3.37
CA LYS A 122 -12.29 0.61 4.39
C LYS A 122 -12.09 -0.86 4.02
N ASN A 123 -12.25 -1.76 5.00
CA ASN A 123 -12.21 -3.20 4.74
C ASN A 123 -13.25 -3.58 3.67
N CYS A 124 -12.79 -4.28 2.63
CA CYS A 124 -13.59 -4.70 1.46
C CYS A 124 -14.16 -3.55 0.62
N GLU A 125 -13.73 -2.30 0.81
CA GLU A 125 -14.07 -1.21 -0.09
C GLU A 125 -13.35 -1.40 -1.44
N ILE A 126 -14.07 -1.18 -2.53
CA ILE A 126 -13.51 -1.15 -3.87
C ILE A 126 -13.16 0.30 -4.20
N ARG A 127 -11.92 0.52 -4.64
CA ARG A 127 -11.47 1.79 -5.18
C ARG A 127 -10.86 1.61 -6.55
N GLU A 128 -11.26 2.48 -7.46
CA GLU A 128 -10.83 2.49 -8.85
C GLU A 128 -9.76 3.57 -9.07
N PHE A 129 -8.74 3.20 -9.84
CA PHE A 129 -7.69 4.09 -10.30
C PHE A 129 -7.53 3.90 -11.80
N GLU A 130 -7.33 5.00 -12.53
CA GLU A 130 -7.13 4.96 -13.98
C GLU A 130 -5.70 5.37 -14.33
N PHE A 131 -5.00 4.53 -15.09
CA PHE A 131 -3.76 4.95 -15.73
C PHE A 131 -4.08 6.04 -16.75
N ARG A 132 -3.38 7.18 -16.67
CA ARG A 132 -3.54 8.23 -17.68
C ARG A 132 -3.14 7.65 -19.03
N LYS A 133 -4.04 7.75 -20.02
CA LYS A 133 -3.70 7.48 -21.41
C LYS A 133 -2.68 8.54 -21.83
N ASN A 134 -1.43 8.14 -22.03
CA ASN A 134 -0.48 8.98 -22.75
C ASN A 134 -1.10 9.24 -24.12
N LYS A 135 -1.40 10.51 -24.41
CA LYS A 135 -1.89 10.96 -25.72
C LYS A 135 -0.80 10.81 -26.78
#